data_AF-A0A7V5S806-F1
#
_entry.id   AF-A0A7V5S806-F1
#
_cell.length_a   1.000
_cell.length_b   1.000
_cell.length_c   1.000
_cell.angle_alpha   90.00
_cell.angle_beta   90.00
_cell.angle_gamma   90.00
#
_symmetry.space_group_name_H-M   'P 1'
#
loop_
_entity.id
_entity.type
_entity.pdbx_description
1 polymer ?
#
loop_
_entity_poly.entity_id
_entity_poly.type
_entity_poly.pdbx_seq_one_letter_code
_entity_poly.pdbx_strand_id
1 'polypeptide(L)'
;MGFSCGLVGLPNVGKSTIFNALTAARAKVDNYPFTTITPNVGVAPVPDPRLDELHKLFPEKKKVPTTLEFIDIAGLVKGASEGQGLGNQFLAEIRNVDAIVHVVRCFEDPDVVHVDGTLDPKRDIEVIETELLLKDLETVEKRVKSLASRVKVGDKAAKAEYEFFERLRQGLAQGQHIRDITIHDHERPFLKDLNPLTLKPVLFVANVGDDGENEYSREVQRLAAERGTKAVVIRGRLESEVYEAADTDEERRAFRRELGLEESGLDALVRAGYEILHLITFYTIDGPEVRAWTVPKGTHAPQAGAKIHTDFAKRFVQCEVARWDELVKEKSLARLRELGHLHRHGERYEVQDGDVIHFIVA
;
A
#
# COMPACT_ATOMS: atom_id res chain seq x y z
N MET A 1 13.08 -4.76 -1.38
CA MET A 1 12.24 -3.54 -1.48
C MET A 1 10.90 -3.85 -0.86
N GLY A 2 10.42 -2.90 -0.04
CA GLY A 2 9.12 -2.97 0.61
C GLY A 2 7.98 -2.67 -0.36
N PHE A 3 6.78 -2.56 0.18
CA PHE A 3 5.58 -2.13 -0.55
C PHE A 3 5.38 -0.64 -0.36
N SER A 4 4.88 0.03 -1.40
CA SER A 4 4.78 1.48 -1.45
C SER A 4 3.39 1.97 -1.88
N CYS A 5 2.91 3.00 -1.20
CA CYS A 5 1.64 3.67 -1.44
C CYS A 5 1.92 5.12 -1.86
N GLY A 6 1.44 5.54 -3.02
CA GLY A 6 1.56 6.93 -3.48
C GLY A 6 0.40 7.78 -3.00
N LEU A 7 0.68 8.81 -2.19
CA LEU A 7 -0.31 9.79 -1.78
C LEU A 7 -0.57 10.77 -2.92
N VAL A 8 -1.81 10.82 -3.38
CA VAL A 8 -2.28 11.72 -4.43
C VAL A 8 -3.48 12.53 -3.95
N GLY A 9 -3.72 13.67 -4.56
CA GLY A 9 -4.85 14.52 -4.25
C GLY A 9 -4.73 15.86 -4.94
N LEU A 10 -5.85 16.58 -5.04
CA LEU A 10 -5.84 17.96 -5.52
C LEU A 10 -5.06 18.87 -4.54
N PRO A 11 -4.65 20.07 -4.98
CA PRO A 11 -4.11 21.07 -4.07
C PRO A 11 -5.04 21.32 -2.87
N ASN A 12 -4.44 21.58 -1.70
CA ASN A 12 -5.14 21.97 -0.47
C ASN A 12 -6.08 20.92 0.15
N VAL A 13 -5.96 19.64 -0.21
CA VAL A 13 -6.74 18.55 0.40
C VAL A 13 -6.19 18.05 1.74
N GLY A 14 -5.05 18.59 2.20
CA GLY A 14 -4.35 18.15 3.43
C GLY A 14 -3.39 16.97 3.25
N LYS A 15 -3.01 16.66 1.99
CA LYS A 15 -2.04 15.61 1.64
C LYS A 15 -0.72 15.75 2.42
N SER A 16 -0.11 16.93 2.39
CA SER A 16 1.17 17.19 3.09
C SER A 16 1.03 17.08 4.60
N THR A 17 -0.11 17.45 5.18
CA THR A 17 -0.37 17.28 6.61
C THR A 17 -0.38 15.80 7.01
N ILE A 18 -1.11 14.97 6.24
CA ILE A 18 -1.15 13.52 6.47
C ILE A 18 0.23 12.90 6.26
N PHE A 19 0.95 13.30 5.22
CA PHE A 19 2.32 12.83 4.95
C PHE A 19 3.30 13.22 6.06
N ASN A 20 3.21 14.44 6.58
CA ASN A 20 4.03 14.90 7.69
C ASN A 20 3.74 14.11 8.97
N ALA A 21 2.47 13.78 9.23
CA ALA A 21 2.12 12.92 10.36
C ALA A 21 2.69 11.49 10.19
N LEU A 22 2.64 10.92 8.98
CA LEU A 22 3.24 9.61 8.66
C LEU A 22 4.78 9.62 8.77
N THR A 23 5.44 10.70 8.39
CA THR A 23 6.91 10.84 8.50
C THR A 23 7.36 11.16 9.92
N ALA A 24 6.59 11.92 10.70
CA ALA A 24 6.84 12.14 12.12
C ALA A 24 6.76 10.83 12.92
N ALA A 25 5.86 9.93 12.53
CA ALA A 25 5.81 8.57 13.07
C ALA A 25 7.11 7.78 12.79
N ARG A 26 7.79 8.03 11.67
CA ARG A 26 9.07 7.41 11.31
C ARG A 26 10.24 7.94 12.15
N ALA A 27 10.40 9.27 12.20
CA ALA A 27 11.57 9.91 12.82
C ALA A 27 11.72 9.56 14.31
N LYS A 28 10.62 9.23 14.98
CA LYS A 28 10.61 8.83 16.40
C LYS A 28 10.82 7.32 16.62
N VAL A 29 10.95 6.52 15.55
CA VAL A 29 11.16 5.05 15.58
C VAL A 29 12.56 4.66 15.09
N ASP A 30 13.41 5.62 14.70
CA ASP A 30 14.64 5.33 13.96
C ASP A 30 15.71 4.56 14.77
N ASN A 31 15.79 3.27 14.44
CA ASN A 31 16.95 2.38 14.47
C ASN A 31 16.91 1.45 13.22
N TYR A 32 16.46 1.98 12.07
CA TYR A 32 16.44 1.24 10.79
C TYR A 32 17.67 1.59 9.95
N PRO A 33 18.70 0.73 9.90
CA PRO A 33 19.80 0.92 8.97
C PRO A 33 19.28 0.68 7.54
N PHE A 34 19.75 1.48 6.58
CA PHE A 34 19.59 1.33 5.12
C PHE A 34 18.45 2.07 4.39
N THR A 35 17.69 2.96 5.03
CA THR A 35 16.79 3.82 4.23
C THR A 35 17.51 5.05 3.71
N THR A 36 17.69 5.15 2.39
CA THR A 36 18.07 6.41 1.73
C THR A 36 17.05 7.48 2.09
N ILE A 37 17.49 8.66 2.51
CA ILE A 37 16.64 9.81 2.81
C ILE A 37 16.17 10.41 1.49
N THR A 38 15.10 9.86 0.92
CA THR A 38 14.37 10.51 -0.16
C THR A 38 13.33 11.43 0.49
N PRO A 39 13.36 12.75 0.22
CA PRO A 39 12.57 13.74 0.97
C PRO A 39 11.05 13.53 0.92
N ASN A 40 10.56 12.74 -0.02
CA ASN A 40 9.13 12.46 -0.22
C ASN A 40 8.73 11.04 0.18
N VAL A 41 9.49 10.33 1.03
CA VAL A 41 9.15 8.98 1.49
C VAL A 41 8.96 8.92 3.01
N GLY A 42 7.72 8.67 3.43
CA GLY A 42 7.34 8.30 4.79
C GLY A 42 7.34 6.78 4.96
N VAL A 43 7.64 6.31 6.16
CA VAL A 43 7.64 4.88 6.49
C VAL A 43 6.85 4.71 7.76
N ALA A 44 5.74 3.98 7.70
CA ALA A 44 4.88 3.77 8.84
C ALA A 44 4.98 2.30 9.30
N PRO A 45 5.19 2.03 10.60
CA PRO A 45 5.10 0.68 11.14
C PRO A 45 3.66 0.16 11.00
N VAL A 46 3.52 -1.10 10.63
CA VAL A 46 2.20 -1.74 10.57
C VAL A 46 1.75 -2.08 11.99
N PRO A 47 0.60 -1.54 12.47
CA PRO A 47 0.10 -1.81 13.81
C PRO A 47 -0.38 -3.26 13.89
N ASP A 48 0.34 -4.08 14.67
CA ASP A 48 0.07 -5.51 14.78
C ASP A 48 0.19 -6.00 16.24
N PRO A 49 -0.93 -6.21 16.95
CA PRO A 49 -0.90 -6.65 18.35
C PRO A 49 -0.34 -8.07 18.52
N ARG A 50 -0.32 -8.89 17.47
CA ARG A 50 0.23 -10.25 17.52
C ARG A 50 1.74 -10.22 17.75
N LEU A 51 2.42 -9.22 17.18
CA LEU A 51 3.85 -9.01 17.38
C LEU A 51 4.17 -8.68 18.84
N ASP A 52 3.31 -7.89 19.50
CA ASP A 52 3.45 -7.57 20.92
C ASP A 52 3.29 -8.81 21.79
N GLU A 53 2.30 -9.66 21.51
CA GLU A 53 2.11 -10.92 22.24
C GLU A 53 3.29 -11.89 22.03
N LEU A 54 3.81 -12.00 20.81
CA LEU A 54 4.99 -12.82 20.52
C LEU A 54 6.23 -12.28 21.24
N HIS A 55 6.43 -10.96 21.26
CA HIS A 55 7.57 -10.35 21.92
C HIS A 55 7.54 -10.54 23.44
N LYS A 56 6.36 -10.57 24.08
CA LYS A 56 6.24 -10.89 25.52
C LYS A 56 6.82 -12.25 25.91
N LEU A 57 6.86 -13.21 24.98
CA LEU A 57 7.46 -14.52 25.20
C LEU A 57 9.00 -14.49 25.16
N PHE A 58 9.56 -13.48 24.48
CA PHE A 58 11.00 -13.31 24.24
C PHE A 58 11.41 -11.86 24.54
N PRO A 59 11.25 -11.39 25.79
CA PRO A 59 11.49 -9.99 26.16
C PRO A 59 12.96 -9.57 25.99
N GLU A 60 13.89 -10.54 25.93
CA GLU A 60 15.31 -10.31 25.67
C GLU A 60 15.61 -9.95 24.21
N LYS A 61 14.69 -10.22 23.28
CA LYS A 61 14.88 -9.99 21.84
C LYS A 61 14.37 -8.62 21.43
N LYS A 62 14.96 -8.04 20.39
CA LYS A 62 14.45 -6.78 19.82
C LYS A 62 13.13 -7.03 19.09
N LYS A 63 12.09 -6.25 19.41
CA LYS A 63 10.83 -6.22 18.63
C LYS A 63 11.05 -5.41 17.34
N VAL A 64 10.79 -6.02 16.18
CA VAL A 64 10.94 -5.37 14.88
C VAL A 64 9.63 -5.49 14.08
N PRO A 65 8.81 -4.43 13.99
CA PRO A 65 7.62 -4.44 13.17
C PRO A 65 7.98 -4.43 11.68
N THR A 66 7.01 -4.80 10.86
CA THR A 66 7.10 -4.56 9.42
C THR A 66 6.58 -3.16 9.11
N THR A 67 6.90 -2.64 7.93
CA THR A 67 6.60 -1.25 7.55
C THR A 67 5.95 -1.17 6.19
N LEU A 68 5.17 -0.11 5.99
CA LEU A 68 4.62 0.30 4.70
C LEU A 68 5.21 1.66 4.32
N GLU A 69 5.65 1.80 3.07
CA GLU A 69 6.20 3.05 2.57
C GLU A 69 5.09 3.90 1.97
N PHE A 70 5.08 5.19 2.30
CA PHE A 70 4.17 6.19 1.72
C PHE A 70 5.00 7.22 0.97
N ILE A 71 4.69 7.45 -0.29
CA ILE A 71 5.41 8.41 -1.13
C ILE A 71 4.51 9.62 -1.34
N ASP A 72 4.98 10.81 -0.96
CA ASP A 72 4.27 12.05 -1.27
C ASP A 72 4.46 12.38 -2.75
N ILE A 73 3.40 12.20 -3.54
CA ILE A 73 3.43 12.54 -4.95
C ILE A 73 2.98 13.99 -5.07
N ALA A 74 3.71 14.81 -5.83
CA ALA A 74 3.44 16.25 -5.97
C ALA A 74 1.96 16.54 -6.30
N GLY A 75 1.42 17.71 -5.93
CA GLY A 75 0.00 17.99 -6.18
C GLY A 75 -0.34 17.98 -7.69
N LEU A 76 -1.38 17.21 -8.07
CA LEU A 76 -1.87 17.19 -9.45
C LEU A 76 -2.67 18.48 -9.72
N VAL A 77 -2.28 19.25 -10.73
CA VAL A 77 -3.10 20.32 -11.29
C VAL A 77 -3.84 19.77 -12.51
N LYS A 78 -5.12 20.11 -12.66
CA LYS A 78 -5.95 19.77 -13.83
C LYS A 78 -5.21 20.07 -15.14
N GLY A 79 -5.26 19.16 -16.11
CA GLY A 79 -4.51 19.25 -17.37
C GLY A 79 -3.10 18.64 -17.32
N ALA A 80 -2.82 17.78 -16.33
CA ALA A 80 -1.53 17.11 -16.18
C ALA A 80 -1.18 16.22 -17.39
N SER A 81 -2.20 15.64 -18.03
CA SER A 81 -2.08 14.84 -19.25
C SER A 81 -1.78 15.66 -20.53
N GLU A 82 -2.05 16.97 -20.54
CA GLU A 82 -1.86 17.84 -21.72
C GLU A 82 -0.40 18.28 -21.95
N GLY A 83 0.55 17.79 -21.15
CA GLY A 83 1.99 17.88 -21.45
C GLY A 83 2.71 19.14 -20.97
N GLN A 84 2.08 20.00 -20.15
CA GLN A 84 2.79 21.10 -19.48
C GLN A 84 3.60 20.60 -18.27
N GLY A 85 4.77 20.01 -18.53
CA GLY A 85 5.89 19.86 -17.59
C GLY A 85 5.65 19.02 -16.33
N LEU A 86 4.99 19.61 -15.32
CA LEU A 86 4.84 19.05 -13.97
C LEU A 86 3.91 17.82 -13.93
N GLY A 87 2.86 17.79 -14.75
CA GLY A 87 1.91 16.67 -14.78
C GLY A 87 2.51 15.34 -15.21
N ASN A 88 3.50 15.36 -16.12
CA ASN A 88 4.17 14.14 -16.56
C ASN A 88 5.12 13.57 -15.49
N GLN A 89 5.74 14.42 -14.67
CA GLN A 89 6.58 13.96 -13.55
C GLN A 89 5.73 13.31 -12.46
N PHE A 90 4.59 13.90 -12.13
CA PHE A 90 3.59 13.33 -11.23
C PHE A 90 3.17 11.91 -11.65
N LEU A 91 2.76 11.76 -12.91
CA LEU A 91 2.30 10.47 -13.43
C LEU A 91 3.42 9.43 -13.48
N ALA A 92 4.68 9.85 -13.66
CA ALA A 92 5.84 8.96 -13.61
C ALA A 92 6.12 8.44 -12.19
N GLU A 93 5.95 9.27 -11.16
CA GLU A 93 6.08 8.84 -9.76
C GLU A 93 5.00 7.82 -9.38
N ILE A 94 3.75 8.01 -9.83
CA ILE A 94 2.68 7.02 -9.61
C ILE A 94 3.03 5.66 -10.23
N ARG A 95 3.73 5.61 -11.37
CA ARG A 95 4.11 4.32 -11.97
C ARG A 95 4.97 3.46 -11.04
N ASN A 96 5.74 4.09 -10.17
CA ASN A 96 6.72 3.44 -9.29
C ASN A 96 6.14 2.99 -7.93
N VAL A 97 4.86 3.30 -7.64
CA VAL A 97 4.20 2.82 -6.42
C VAL A 97 3.34 1.59 -6.66
N ASP A 98 3.05 0.81 -5.63
CA ASP A 98 2.23 -0.40 -5.73
C ASP A 98 0.74 -0.10 -5.61
N ALA A 99 0.37 0.92 -4.84
CA ALA A 99 -1.00 1.39 -4.64
C ALA A 99 -1.10 2.92 -4.67
N ILE A 100 -2.30 3.42 -4.96
CA ILE A 100 -2.63 4.85 -4.90
C ILE A 100 -3.47 5.11 -3.65
N VAL A 101 -3.09 6.11 -2.86
CA VAL A 101 -3.86 6.60 -1.72
C VAL A 101 -4.35 8.00 -2.07
N HIS A 102 -5.63 8.11 -2.43
CA HIS A 102 -6.24 9.33 -2.90
C HIS A 102 -6.85 10.11 -1.72
N VAL A 103 -6.18 11.19 -1.32
CA VAL A 103 -6.66 12.14 -0.31
C VAL A 103 -7.69 13.09 -0.93
N VAL A 104 -8.89 13.06 -0.36
CA VAL A 104 -10.05 13.85 -0.78
C VAL A 104 -10.44 14.78 0.35
N ARG A 105 -10.61 16.07 0.03
CA ARG A 105 -11.01 17.08 1.01
C ARG A 105 -12.47 16.88 1.39
N CYS A 106 -12.73 16.73 2.68
CA CYS A 106 -14.06 16.60 3.26
C CYS A 106 -14.21 17.59 4.44
N PHE A 107 -13.62 18.78 4.34
CA PHE A 107 -13.74 19.83 5.35
C PHE A 107 -13.86 21.20 4.71
N GLU A 108 -14.70 22.02 5.32
CA GLU A 108 -14.77 23.45 5.01
C GLU A 108 -13.73 24.18 5.87
N ASP A 109 -13.04 25.14 5.26
CA ASP A 109 -12.13 26.03 5.97
C ASP A 109 -12.12 27.38 5.21
N PRO A 110 -12.52 28.49 5.87
CA PRO A 110 -12.63 29.80 5.23
C PRO A 110 -11.27 30.33 4.74
N ASP A 111 -10.16 29.87 5.32
CA ASP A 111 -8.80 30.28 4.96
C ASP A 111 -8.19 29.42 3.85
N VAL A 112 -8.88 28.33 3.45
CA VAL A 112 -8.37 27.37 2.46
C VAL A 112 -9.28 27.31 1.24
N VAL A 113 -8.86 27.97 0.16
CA VAL A 113 -9.61 28.02 -1.11
C VAL A 113 -9.53 26.68 -1.84
N HIS A 114 -10.70 26.17 -2.26
CA HIS A 114 -10.80 25.02 -3.15
C HIS A 114 -10.42 25.41 -4.58
N VAL A 115 -9.72 24.53 -5.31
CA VAL A 115 -9.22 24.83 -6.68
C VAL A 115 -10.36 25.24 -7.63
N ASP A 116 -11.51 24.58 -7.53
CA ASP A 116 -12.72 24.88 -8.30
C ASP A 116 -13.74 25.76 -7.53
N GLY A 117 -13.34 26.39 -6.42
CA GLY A 117 -14.16 27.33 -5.63
C GLY A 117 -15.28 26.72 -4.79
N THR A 118 -15.67 25.47 -5.03
CA THR A 118 -16.68 24.72 -4.26
C THR A 118 -16.13 23.35 -3.87
N LEU A 119 -16.51 22.86 -2.69
CA LEU A 119 -16.14 21.52 -2.24
C LEU A 119 -17.06 20.48 -2.88
N ASP A 120 -16.49 19.54 -3.63
CA ASP A 120 -17.23 18.44 -4.28
C ASP A 120 -16.33 17.20 -4.37
N PRO A 121 -16.40 16.29 -3.37
CA PRO A 121 -15.56 15.11 -3.32
C PRO A 121 -15.68 14.22 -4.57
N LYS A 122 -16.88 14.13 -5.15
CA LYS A 122 -17.13 13.31 -6.33
C LYS A 122 -16.39 13.88 -7.53
N ARG A 123 -16.56 15.18 -7.81
CA ARG A 123 -15.85 15.85 -8.90
C ARG A 123 -14.34 15.72 -8.73
N ASP A 124 -13.84 15.92 -7.51
CA ASP A 124 -12.40 15.88 -7.24
C ASP A 124 -11.81 14.48 -7.47
N ILE A 125 -12.56 13.43 -7.10
CA ILE A 125 -12.22 12.04 -7.41
C ILE A 125 -12.16 11.83 -8.93
N GLU A 126 -13.21 12.23 -9.64
CA GLU A 126 -13.35 12.06 -11.10
C GLU A 126 -12.25 12.78 -11.88
N VAL A 127 -11.77 13.95 -11.40
CA VAL A 127 -10.65 14.67 -12.03
C VAL A 127 -9.38 13.82 -12.02
N ILE A 128 -9.00 13.24 -10.89
CA ILE A 128 -7.78 12.42 -10.83
C ILE A 128 -7.96 11.13 -11.62
N GLU A 129 -9.11 10.45 -11.49
CA GLU A 129 -9.40 9.23 -12.24
C GLU A 129 -9.28 9.46 -13.75
N THR A 130 -9.85 10.57 -14.25
CA THR A 130 -9.78 10.95 -15.66
C THR A 130 -8.34 11.16 -16.12
N GLU A 131 -7.51 11.85 -15.35
CA GLU A 131 -6.10 12.11 -15.71
C GLU A 131 -5.26 10.83 -15.76
N LEU A 132 -5.48 9.91 -14.81
CA LEU A 132 -4.82 8.60 -14.82
C LEU A 132 -5.23 7.78 -16.05
N LEU A 133 -6.54 7.81 -16.39
CA LEU A 133 -7.10 7.10 -17.52
C LEU A 133 -6.58 7.65 -18.85
N LEU A 134 -6.60 8.98 -19.02
CA LEU A 134 -6.08 9.63 -20.24
C LEU A 134 -4.61 9.30 -20.44
N LYS A 135 -3.82 9.24 -19.36
CA LYS A 135 -2.41 8.88 -19.47
C LYS A 135 -2.17 7.43 -19.87
N ASP A 136 -2.94 6.51 -19.31
CA ASP A 136 -2.86 5.11 -19.74
C ASP A 136 -3.33 4.95 -21.19
N LEU A 137 -4.39 5.66 -21.61
CA LEU A 137 -4.85 5.67 -23.00
C LEU A 137 -3.73 6.13 -23.94
N GLU A 138 -3.09 7.26 -23.65
CA GLU A 138 -1.95 7.77 -24.44
C GLU A 138 -0.82 6.73 -24.55
N THR A 139 -0.52 6.05 -23.43
CA THR A 139 0.57 5.07 -23.37
C THR A 139 0.24 3.82 -24.17
N VAL A 140 -0.99 3.32 -24.03
CA VAL A 140 -1.50 2.16 -24.78
C VAL A 140 -1.58 2.47 -26.27
N GLU A 141 -2.03 3.66 -26.68
CA GLU A 141 -2.06 4.07 -28.08
C GLU A 141 -0.67 4.07 -28.74
N LYS A 142 0.35 4.55 -28.02
CA LYS A 142 1.75 4.48 -28.49
C LYS A 142 2.20 3.04 -28.66
N ARG A 143 1.83 2.14 -27.73
CA ARG A 143 2.18 0.70 -27.82
C ARG A 143 1.48 0.02 -29.00
N VAL A 144 0.19 0.26 -29.20
CA VAL A 144 -0.59 -0.24 -30.34
C VAL A 144 0.05 0.21 -31.66
N LYS A 145 0.39 1.51 -31.81
CA LYS A 145 1.05 2.04 -33.01
C LYS A 145 2.39 1.37 -33.29
N SER A 146 3.19 1.14 -32.26
CA SER A 146 4.49 0.45 -32.36
C SER A 146 4.35 -1.01 -32.77
N LEU A 147 3.37 -1.73 -32.24
CA LEU A 147 3.12 -3.14 -32.56
C LEU A 147 2.52 -3.32 -33.95
N ALA A 148 1.69 -2.38 -34.42
CA ALA A 148 1.03 -2.47 -35.72
C ALA A 148 2.03 -2.65 -36.89
N SER A 149 3.21 -2.02 -36.84
CA SER A 149 4.24 -2.18 -37.88
C SER A 149 4.86 -3.59 -37.87
N ARG A 150 5.05 -4.18 -36.68
CA ARG A 150 5.55 -5.55 -36.50
C ARG A 150 4.55 -6.62 -36.93
N VAL A 151 3.26 -6.40 -36.67
CA VAL A 151 2.19 -7.29 -37.13
C VAL A 151 2.12 -7.32 -38.65
N LYS A 152 2.28 -6.17 -39.33
CA LYS A 152 2.28 -6.09 -40.80
C LYS A 152 3.38 -6.93 -41.46
N VAL A 153 4.53 -7.09 -40.81
CA VAL A 153 5.65 -7.93 -41.31
C VAL A 153 5.56 -9.39 -40.86
N GLY A 154 4.45 -9.79 -40.22
CA GLY A 154 4.15 -11.20 -39.92
C GLY A 154 4.65 -11.73 -38.57
N ASP A 155 5.04 -10.87 -37.63
CA ASP A 155 5.47 -11.28 -36.29
C ASP A 155 4.27 -11.81 -35.46
N LYS A 156 4.24 -13.14 -35.26
CA LYS A 156 3.16 -13.82 -34.50
C LYS A 156 3.16 -13.47 -33.02
N ALA A 157 4.31 -13.19 -32.42
CA ALA A 157 4.39 -12.80 -31.02
C ALA A 157 3.84 -11.37 -30.83
N ALA A 158 4.17 -10.47 -31.76
CA ALA A 158 3.62 -9.11 -31.76
C ALA A 158 2.10 -9.08 -32.00
N LYS A 159 1.54 -10.08 -32.69
CA LYS A 159 0.09 -10.15 -32.96
C LYS A 159 -0.73 -10.35 -31.69
N ALA A 160 -0.37 -11.31 -30.84
CA ALA A 160 -1.07 -11.56 -29.59
C ALA A 160 -1.00 -10.33 -28.66
N GLU A 161 0.18 -9.70 -28.57
CA GLU A 161 0.39 -8.49 -27.80
C GLU A 161 -0.44 -7.31 -28.35
N TYR A 162 -0.51 -7.15 -29.68
CA TYR A 162 -1.30 -6.12 -30.34
C TYR A 162 -2.79 -6.26 -30.06
N GLU A 163 -3.33 -7.47 -30.16
CA GLU A 163 -4.75 -7.75 -29.89
C GLU A 163 -5.11 -7.42 -28.43
N PHE A 164 -4.21 -7.73 -27.49
CA PHE A 164 -4.36 -7.35 -26.10
C PHE A 164 -4.39 -5.83 -25.90
N PHE A 165 -3.39 -5.11 -26.41
CA PHE A 165 -3.33 -3.65 -26.23
C PHE A 165 -4.44 -2.90 -26.97
N GLU A 166 -4.90 -3.42 -28.11
CA GLU A 166 -6.05 -2.84 -28.81
C GLU A 166 -7.34 -2.98 -28.00
N ARG A 167 -7.51 -4.09 -27.29
CA ARG A 167 -8.63 -4.29 -26.35
C ARG A 167 -8.55 -3.32 -25.16
N LEU A 168 -7.36 -3.13 -24.59
CA LEU A 168 -7.16 -2.11 -23.55
C LEU A 168 -7.47 -0.70 -24.06
N ARG A 169 -7.00 -0.36 -25.27
CA ARG A 169 -7.24 0.94 -25.92
C ARG A 169 -8.74 1.23 -26.05
N GLN A 170 -9.52 0.24 -26.47
CA GLN A 170 -10.97 0.37 -26.64
C GLN A 170 -11.69 0.59 -25.31
N GLY A 171 -11.34 -0.17 -24.26
CA GLY A 171 -11.93 0.02 -22.92
C GLY A 171 -11.58 1.38 -22.33
N LEU A 172 -10.31 1.78 -22.39
CA LEU A 172 -9.85 3.09 -21.94
C LEU A 172 -10.56 4.23 -22.68
N ALA A 173 -10.72 4.14 -24.01
CA ALA A 173 -11.45 5.14 -24.78
C ALA A 173 -12.94 5.25 -24.42
N GLN A 174 -13.50 4.25 -23.74
CA GLN A 174 -14.88 4.23 -23.23
C GLN A 174 -14.97 4.66 -21.76
N GLY A 175 -13.86 5.09 -21.15
CA GLY A 175 -13.82 5.48 -19.73
C GLY A 175 -13.64 4.31 -18.76
N GLN A 176 -13.28 3.11 -19.23
CA GLN A 176 -13.00 1.96 -18.35
C GLN A 176 -11.56 1.99 -17.84
N HIS A 177 -11.35 1.75 -16.55
CA HIS A 177 -10.02 1.55 -15.99
C HIS A 177 -9.46 0.19 -16.41
N ILE A 178 -8.13 0.06 -16.52
CA ILE A 178 -7.50 -1.23 -16.89
C ILE A 178 -7.85 -2.34 -15.89
N ARG A 179 -8.02 -2.01 -14.60
CA ARG A 179 -8.45 -2.98 -13.58
C ARG A 179 -9.85 -3.59 -13.83
N ASP A 180 -10.70 -2.90 -14.59
CA ASP A 180 -12.06 -3.33 -14.89
C ASP A 180 -12.16 -4.10 -16.23
N ILE A 181 -11.05 -4.14 -17.00
CA ILE A 181 -10.96 -4.88 -18.25
C ILE A 181 -10.41 -6.28 -17.96
N THR A 182 -11.02 -7.32 -18.53
CA THR A 182 -10.57 -8.71 -18.34
C THR A 182 -9.11 -8.90 -18.76
N ILE A 183 -8.25 -9.41 -17.88
CA ILE A 183 -6.85 -9.73 -18.21
C ILE A 183 -6.63 -11.21 -17.92
N HIS A 184 -6.31 -11.98 -18.95
CA HIS A 184 -6.00 -13.40 -18.82
C HIS A 184 -4.56 -13.58 -18.33
N ASP A 185 -4.28 -14.72 -17.67
CA ASP A 185 -2.96 -14.94 -17.05
C ASP A 185 -1.79 -14.91 -18.05
N HIS A 186 -2.02 -15.36 -19.29
CA HIS A 186 -1.02 -15.29 -20.36
C HIS A 186 -0.77 -13.87 -20.88
N GLU A 187 -1.65 -12.91 -20.61
CA GLU A 187 -1.52 -11.50 -21.01
C GLU A 187 -0.83 -10.66 -19.93
N ARG A 188 -0.85 -11.09 -18.67
CA ARG A 188 -0.21 -10.39 -17.52
C ARG A 188 1.26 -9.99 -17.78
N PRO A 189 2.10 -10.82 -18.43
CA PRO A 189 3.47 -10.42 -18.75
C PRO A 189 3.57 -9.15 -19.61
N PHE A 190 2.59 -8.85 -20.46
CA PHE A 190 2.59 -7.65 -21.31
C PHE A 190 2.43 -6.35 -20.51
N LEU A 191 1.83 -6.42 -19.31
CA LEU A 191 1.62 -5.26 -18.46
C LEU A 191 2.85 -4.86 -17.65
N LYS A 192 3.82 -5.78 -17.50
CA LYS A 192 5.00 -5.59 -16.64
C LYS A 192 5.85 -4.39 -17.07
N ASP A 193 5.99 -4.17 -18.37
CA ASP A 193 6.75 -3.04 -18.90
C ASP A 193 5.92 -1.74 -18.96
N LEU A 194 4.58 -1.87 -18.98
CA LEU A 194 3.68 -0.71 -19.06
C LEU A 194 3.49 -0.04 -17.68
N ASN A 195 3.48 -0.83 -16.60
CA ASN A 195 3.11 -0.40 -15.24
C ASN A 195 1.92 0.57 -15.27
N PRO A 196 0.73 0.11 -15.70
CA PRO A 196 -0.41 0.99 -15.92
C PRO A 196 -0.90 1.62 -14.62
N LEU A 197 -1.35 2.87 -14.71
CA LEU A 197 -1.78 3.66 -13.56
C LEU A 197 -3.15 3.16 -13.04
N THR A 198 -4.09 2.98 -13.95
CA THR A 198 -5.48 2.58 -13.69
C THR A 198 -5.63 1.08 -13.36
N LEU A 199 -4.53 0.32 -13.41
CA LEU A 199 -4.49 -1.05 -12.90
C LEU A 199 -4.25 -1.09 -11.38
N LYS A 200 -3.56 -0.09 -10.83
CA LYS A 200 -3.18 -0.07 -9.41
C LYS A 200 -4.43 -0.01 -8.52
N PRO A 201 -4.42 -0.69 -7.36
CA PRO A 201 -5.47 -0.51 -6.36
C PRO A 201 -5.46 0.92 -5.82
N VAL A 202 -6.64 1.45 -5.50
CA VAL A 202 -6.84 2.82 -5.03
C VAL A 202 -7.53 2.77 -3.67
N LEU A 203 -6.95 3.41 -2.66
CA LEU A 203 -7.58 3.65 -1.36
C LEU A 203 -8.01 5.11 -1.27
N PHE A 204 -9.26 5.38 -0.93
CA PHE A 204 -9.70 6.76 -0.67
C PHE A 204 -9.44 7.16 0.78
N VAL A 205 -9.02 8.41 0.98
CA VAL A 205 -8.84 9.02 2.29
C VAL A 205 -9.71 10.27 2.36
N ALA A 206 -10.82 10.17 3.07
CA ALA A 206 -11.69 11.31 3.36
C ALA A 206 -11.06 12.12 4.51
N ASN A 207 -10.37 13.20 4.17
CA ASN A 207 -9.76 14.08 5.16
C ASN A 207 -10.82 15.04 5.69
N VAL A 208 -11.18 14.93 6.96
CA VAL A 208 -12.25 15.70 7.61
C VAL A 208 -11.68 16.68 8.65
N GLY A 209 -12.51 17.66 9.03
CA GLY A 209 -12.18 18.63 10.07
C GLY A 209 -12.43 18.07 11.48
N ASP A 210 -12.40 18.96 12.46
CA ASP A 210 -12.48 18.60 13.88
C ASP A 210 -13.82 17.93 14.26
N ASP A 211 -14.90 18.30 13.57
CA ASP A 211 -16.23 17.72 13.73
C ASP A 211 -16.30 16.23 13.30
N GLY A 212 -15.30 15.75 12.56
CA GLY A 212 -15.24 14.36 12.09
C GLY A 212 -16.14 14.07 10.89
N GLU A 213 -16.78 12.91 10.90
CA GLU A 213 -17.59 12.43 9.77
C GLU A 213 -18.75 13.36 9.43
N ASN A 214 -18.84 13.73 8.17
CA ASN A 214 -19.85 14.61 7.59
C ASN A 214 -20.38 14.06 6.25
N GLU A 215 -21.25 14.82 5.57
CA GLU A 215 -21.85 14.41 4.30
C GLU A 215 -20.82 14.11 3.21
N TYR A 216 -19.75 14.89 3.12
CA TYR A 216 -18.66 14.71 2.16
C TYR A 216 -17.92 13.39 2.39
N SER A 217 -17.58 13.08 3.65
CA SER A 217 -16.91 11.82 3.98
C SER A 217 -17.78 10.59 3.71
N ARG A 218 -19.09 10.68 3.93
CA ARG A 218 -20.06 9.62 3.60
C ARG A 218 -20.19 9.44 2.09
N GLU A 219 -20.12 10.53 1.32
CA GLU A 219 -20.10 10.46 -0.14
C GLU A 219 -18.84 9.73 -0.63
N VAL A 220 -17.66 10.04 -0.09
CA VAL A 220 -16.41 9.33 -0.42
C VAL A 220 -16.52 7.84 -0.08
N GLN A 221 -17.06 7.49 1.09
CA GLN A 221 -17.28 6.07 1.47
C GLN A 221 -18.23 5.36 0.50
N ARG A 222 -19.31 6.02 0.07
CA ARG A 222 -20.25 5.48 -0.92
C ARG A 222 -19.57 5.27 -2.26
N LEU A 223 -18.82 6.26 -2.76
CA LEU A 223 -18.08 6.16 -4.01
C LEU A 223 -17.03 5.04 -3.97
N ALA A 224 -16.34 4.87 -2.83
CA ALA A 224 -15.41 3.77 -2.62
C ALA A 224 -16.11 2.41 -2.78
N ALA A 225 -17.27 2.23 -2.14
CA ALA A 225 -18.07 1.01 -2.26
C ALA A 225 -18.55 0.75 -3.70
N GLU A 226 -19.02 1.79 -4.40
CA GLU A 226 -19.42 1.71 -5.82
C GLU A 226 -18.25 1.29 -6.73
N ARG A 227 -17.01 1.65 -6.37
CA ARG A 227 -15.77 1.27 -7.07
C ARG A 227 -15.16 -0.04 -6.57
N GLY A 228 -15.79 -0.73 -5.63
CA GLY A 228 -15.27 -1.98 -5.06
C GLY A 228 -13.97 -1.80 -4.28
N THR A 229 -13.75 -0.62 -3.71
CA THR A 229 -12.56 -0.30 -2.90
C THR A 229 -12.92 0.23 -1.52
N LYS A 230 -11.91 0.59 -0.72
CA LYS A 230 -12.04 1.09 0.65
C LYS A 230 -11.90 2.61 0.72
N ALA A 231 -12.48 3.17 1.78
CA ALA A 231 -12.24 4.53 2.22
C ALA A 231 -11.87 4.55 3.70
N VAL A 232 -10.95 5.42 4.09
CA VAL A 232 -10.62 5.71 5.49
C VAL A 232 -10.93 7.17 5.75
N VAL A 233 -11.57 7.46 6.89
CA VAL A 233 -11.80 8.82 7.35
C VAL A 233 -10.65 9.20 8.27
N ILE A 234 -10.01 10.36 8.02
CA ILE A 234 -8.87 10.84 8.81
C ILE A 234 -9.08 12.30 9.17
N ARG A 235 -8.75 12.66 10.42
CA ARG A 235 -8.60 14.06 10.85
C ARG A 235 -7.14 14.44 10.70
N GLY A 236 -6.70 14.81 9.49
CA GLY A 236 -5.28 14.96 9.18
C GLY A 236 -4.57 15.99 10.06
N ARG A 237 -5.27 17.10 10.37
CA ARG A 237 -4.76 18.14 11.27
C ARG A 237 -4.55 17.61 12.69
N LEU A 238 -5.56 16.93 13.24
CA LEU A 238 -5.47 16.35 14.58
C LEU A 238 -4.34 15.32 14.69
N GLU A 239 -4.15 14.48 13.67
CA GLU A 239 -3.02 13.53 13.65
C GLU A 239 -1.68 14.27 13.75
N SER A 240 -1.48 15.36 13.02
CA SER A 240 -0.26 16.19 13.13
C SER A 240 -0.10 16.75 14.55
N GLU A 241 -1.16 17.31 15.13
CA GLU A 241 -1.15 17.88 16.49
C GLU A 241 -0.80 16.83 17.55
N VAL A 242 -1.29 15.60 17.42
CA VAL A 242 -0.94 14.48 18.33
C VAL A 242 0.56 14.16 18.26
N TYR A 243 1.15 14.14 17.06
CA TYR A 243 2.58 13.84 16.89
C TYR A 243 3.50 14.99 17.32
N GLU A 244 3.01 16.23 17.27
CA GLU A 244 3.69 17.42 17.78
C GLU A 244 3.62 17.51 19.31
N ALA A 245 2.47 17.16 19.89
CA ALA A 245 2.23 17.26 21.34
C ALA A 245 2.84 16.11 22.17
N ALA A 246 3.06 14.94 21.55
CA ALA A 246 3.49 13.74 22.26
C ALA A 246 4.70 13.02 21.63
N ASP A 247 5.64 12.62 22.48
CA ASP A 247 6.90 11.99 22.07
C ASP A 247 6.86 10.46 22.17
N THR A 248 6.05 9.93 23.08
CA THR A 248 5.88 8.48 23.25
C THR A 248 4.56 7.97 22.68
N ASP A 249 4.50 6.70 22.29
CA ASP A 249 3.25 6.07 21.84
C ASP A 249 2.20 6.00 22.96
N GLU A 250 2.63 5.93 24.22
CA GLU A 250 1.73 5.93 25.38
C GLU A 250 1.04 7.29 25.55
N GLU A 251 1.79 8.39 25.46
CA GLU A 251 1.23 9.74 25.50
C GLU A 251 0.29 10.01 24.32
N ARG A 252 0.67 9.57 23.10
CA ARG A 252 -0.21 9.68 21.92
C ARG A 252 -1.53 8.94 22.13
N ARG A 253 -1.48 7.73 22.69
CA ARG A 253 -2.68 6.96 23.01
C ARG A 253 -3.53 7.65 24.09
N ALA A 254 -2.90 8.23 25.11
CA ALA A 254 -3.60 8.97 26.15
C ALA A 254 -4.30 10.21 25.57
N PHE A 255 -3.59 11.00 24.78
CA PHE A 255 -4.13 12.20 24.11
C PHE A 255 -5.33 11.85 23.21
N ARG A 256 -5.24 10.78 22.42
CA ARG A 256 -6.37 10.30 21.61
C ARG A 256 -7.58 9.91 22.45
N ARG A 257 -7.38 9.20 23.56
CA ARG A 257 -8.49 8.80 24.46
C ARG A 257 -9.19 10.01 25.08
N GLU A 258 -8.45 11.06 25.43
CA GLU A 258 -9.03 12.32 25.93
C GLU A 258 -9.95 12.98 24.90
N LEU A 259 -9.64 12.81 23.61
CA LEU A 259 -10.45 13.27 22.48
C LEU A 259 -11.53 12.27 22.04
N GLY A 260 -11.70 11.16 22.78
CA GLY A 260 -12.69 10.12 22.46
C GLY A 260 -12.34 9.25 21.25
N LEU A 261 -11.07 9.21 20.86
CA LEU A 261 -10.59 8.39 19.75
C LEU A 261 -9.98 7.08 20.28
N GLU A 262 -10.51 5.95 19.81
CA GLU A 262 -10.01 4.62 20.19
C GLU A 262 -8.72 4.23 19.47
N GLU A 263 -8.55 4.71 18.23
CA GLU A 263 -7.39 4.42 17.41
C GLU A 263 -6.91 5.62 16.58
N SER A 264 -5.69 5.50 16.07
CA SER A 264 -5.07 6.47 15.16
C SER A 264 -5.68 6.34 13.76
N GLY A 265 -6.04 7.46 13.14
CA GLY A 265 -6.46 7.49 11.74
C GLY A 265 -5.32 7.08 10.80
N LEU A 266 -4.06 7.31 11.18
CA LEU A 266 -2.90 6.83 10.43
C LEU A 266 -2.75 5.31 10.55
N ASP A 267 -3.03 4.72 11.71
CA ASP A 267 -2.98 3.26 11.89
C ASP A 267 -4.06 2.59 11.03
N ALA A 268 -5.27 3.18 10.99
CA ALA A 268 -6.32 2.76 10.08
C ALA A 268 -5.90 2.88 8.60
N LEU A 269 -5.23 3.96 8.22
CA LEU A 269 -4.68 4.15 6.87
C LEU A 269 -3.66 3.07 6.50
N VAL A 270 -2.72 2.78 7.39
CA VAL A 270 -1.68 1.76 7.16
C VAL A 270 -2.30 0.38 6.99
N ARG A 271 -3.25 0.00 7.85
CA ARG A 271 -3.97 -1.29 7.73
C ARG A 271 -4.74 -1.37 6.41
N ALA A 272 -5.49 -0.33 6.06
CA ALA A 272 -6.22 -0.31 4.80
C ALA A 272 -5.29 -0.41 3.58
N GLY A 273 -4.13 0.25 3.61
CA GLY A 273 -3.08 0.12 2.60
C GLY A 273 -2.57 -1.32 2.47
N TYR A 274 -2.34 -1.99 3.60
CA TYR A 274 -1.90 -3.38 3.65
C TYR A 274 -2.94 -4.34 3.02
N GLU A 275 -4.22 -4.09 3.30
CA GLU A 275 -5.33 -4.89 2.79
C GLU A 275 -5.53 -4.73 1.28
N ILE A 276 -5.49 -3.50 0.75
CA ILE A 276 -5.68 -3.27 -0.70
C ILE A 276 -4.51 -3.78 -1.54
N LEU A 277 -3.34 -3.94 -0.93
CA LEU A 277 -2.16 -4.58 -1.53
C LEU A 277 -2.16 -6.10 -1.33
N HIS A 278 -3.18 -6.66 -0.66
CA HIS A 278 -3.31 -8.08 -0.34
C HIS A 278 -2.06 -8.65 0.37
N LEU A 279 -1.53 -7.89 1.32
CA LEU A 279 -0.36 -8.26 2.08
C LEU A 279 -0.73 -9.08 3.32
N ILE A 280 0.16 -9.98 3.70
CA ILE A 280 0.10 -10.76 4.93
C ILE A 280 1.41 -10.62 5.69
N THR A 281 1.35 -10.89 6.99
CA THR A 281 2.51 -10.83 7.88
C THR A 281 2.87 -12.22 8.37
N PHE A 282 4.15 -12.60 8.29
CA PHE A 282 4.70 -13.75 9.01
C PHE A 282 5.80 -13.28 9.97
N TYR A 283 6.15 -14.11 10.94
CA TYR A 283 7.13 -13.78 11.97
C TYR A 283 8.32 -14.73 11.95
N THR A 284 9.47 -14.19 12.32
CA THR A 284 10.64 -14.98 12.71
C THR A 284 11.01 -14.63 14.13
N ILE A 285 11.33 -15.65 14.92
CA ILE A 285 11.78 -15.50 16.31
C ILE A 285 13.18 -16.06 16.52
N ASP A 286 13.85 -16.52 15.46
CA ASP A 286 15.23 -16.98 15.54
C ASP A 286 16.21 -15.81 15.58
N GLY A 287 17.29 -15.99 16.35
CA GLY A 287 18.29 -14.95 16.53
C GLY A 287 17.87 -13.87 17.54
N PRO A 288 18.39 -12.63 17.41
CA PRO A 288 18.23 -11.58 18.42
C PRO A 288 16.91 -10.79 18.29
N GLU A 289 16.04 -11.12 17.33
CA GLU A 289 14.84 -10.34 17.02
C GLU A 289 13.57 -11.21 17.08
N VAL A 290 12.46 -10.60 17.50
CA VAL A 290 11.10 -11.03 17.16
C VAL A 290 10.65 -10.08 16.07
N ARG A 291 10.60 -10.58 14.83
CA ARG A 291 10.45 -9.73 13.65
C ARG A 291 9.25 -10.12 12.80
N ALA A 292 8.50 -9.11 12.39
CA ALA A 292 7.44 -9.20 11.40
C ALA A 292 7.97 -8.96 9.98
N TRP A 293 7.50 -9.76 9.03
CA TRP A 293 7.86 -9.73 7.63
C TRP A 293 6.61 -9.65 6.76
N THR A 294 6.69 -8.82 5.72
CA THR A 294 5.58 -8.60 4.78
C THR A 294 5.78 -9.38 3.48
N VAL A 295 4.76 -10.12 3.05
CA VAL A 295 4.68 -10.72 1.72
C VAL A 295 3.26 -10.62 1.14
N PRO A 296 3.08 -10.66 -0.19
CA PRO A 296 1.76 -10.81 -0.78
C PRO A 296 1.14 -12.15 -0.39
N LYS A 297 -0.18 -12.18 -0.21
CA LYS A 297 -0.95 -13.43 -0.11
C LYS A 297 -0.67 -14.31 -1.34
N GLY A 298 -0.54 -15.62 -1.16
CA GLY A 298 -0.10 -16.53 -2.23
C GLY A 298 1.41 -16.75 -2.32
N THR A 299 2.20 -16.06 -1.49
CA THR A 299 3.66 -16.23 -1.50
C THR A 299 4.07 -17.57 -0.92
N HIS A 300 4.93 -18.31 -1.63
CA HIS A 300 5.42 -19.59 -1.16
C HIS A 300 6.65 -19.45 -0.26
N ALA A 301 6.90 -20.44 0.59
CA ALA A 301 7.95 -20.41 1.60
C ALA A 301 9.34 -19.96 1.09
N PRO A 302 9.88 -20.46 -0.04
CA PRO A 302 11.20 -20.01 -0.52
C PRO A 302 11.25 -18.51 -0.83
N GLN A 303 10.17 -17.96 -1.39
CA GLN A 303 10.06 -16.54 -1.74
C GLN A 303 9.87 -15.68 -0.49
N ALA A 304 9.16 -16.19 0.52
CA ALA A 304 9.05 -15.54 1.82
C ALA A 304 10.42 -15.48 2.53
N GLY A 305 11.18 -16.57 2.50
CA GLY A 305 12.56 -16.62 3.01
C GLY A 305 13.49 -15.62 2.30
N ALA A 306 13.29 -15.39 1.00
CA ALA A 306 14.05 -14.39 0.22
C ALA A 306 13.91 -12.96 0.76
N LYS A 307 12.83 -12.65 1.49
CA LYS A 307 12.65 -11.35 2.16
C LYS A 307 13.60 -11.17 3.34
N ILE A 308 14.02 -12.26 3.98
CA ILE A 308 15.02 -12.25 5.05
C ILE A 308 16.41 -12.07 4.45
N HIS A 309 16.76 -12.94 3.51
CA HIS A 309 18.01 -12.87 2.77
C HIS A 309 17.85 -13.53 1.40
N THR A 310 18.40 -12.92 0.35
CA THR A 310 18.22 -13.37 -1.04
C THR A 310 18.67 -14.81 -1.30
N ASP A 311 19.66 -15.30 -0.55
CA ASP A 311 20.14 -16.68 -0.64
C ASP A 311 19.15 -17.75 -0.14
N PHE A 312 18.19 -17.38 0.71
CA PHE A 312 17.25 -18.35 1.28
C PHE A 312 16.45 -19.04 0.19
N ALA A 313 16.01 -18.32 -0.84
CA ALA A 313 15.27 -18.91 -1.95
C ALA A 313 16.08 -19.97 -2.72
N LYS A 314 17.39 -19.75 -2.90
CA LYS A 314 18.26 -20.65 -3.67
C LYS A 314 18.69 -21.87 -2.86
N ARG A 315 18.81 -21.71 -1.54
CA ARG A 315 19.29 -22.74 -0.61
C ARG A 315 18.15 -23.39 0.18
N PHE A 316 16.89 -23.06 -0.10
CA PHE A 316 15.75 -23.54 0.65
C PHE A 316 15.70 -25.08 0.64
N VAL A 317 15.50 -25.67 1.82
CA VAL A 317 15.26 -27.12 1.96
C VAL A 317 13.84 -27.37 2.44
N GLN A 318 13.48 -26.74 3.56
CA GLN A 318 12.17 -26.85 4.19
C GLN A 318 11.98 -25.70 5.18
N CYS A 319 10.78 -25.55 5.72
CA CYS A 319 10.53 -24.70 6.88
C CYS A 319 9.74 -25.45 7.96
N GLU A 320 9.96 -25.04 9.21
CA GLU A 320 9.08 -25.38 10.33
C GLU A 320 8.13 -24.20 10.56
N VAL A 321 6.83 -24.46 10.60
CA VAL A 321 5.77 -23.44 10.72
C VAL A 321 4.92 -23.75 11.93
N ALA A 322 4.68 -22.74 12.76
CA ALA A 322 3.72 -22.74 13.84
C ALA A 322 2.77 -21.55 13.68
N ARG A 323 1.53 -21.66 14.16
CA ARG A 323 0.65 -20.50 14.23
C ARG A 323 1.02 -19.63 15.43
N TRP A 324 0.96 -18.30 15.26
CA TRP A 324 1.29 -17.37 16.35
C TRP A 324 0.44 -17.58 17.61
N ASP A 325 -0.85 -17.86 17.46
CA ASP A 325 -1.81 -18.01 18.56
C ASP A 325 -1.53 -19.27 19.38
N GLU A 326 -1.16 -20.36 18.72
CA GLU A 326 -0.73 -21.59 19.38
C GLU A 326 0.60 -21.40 20.12
N LEU A 327 1.55 -20.66 19.54
CA LEU A 327 2.81 -20.34 20.21
C LEU A 327 2.60 -19.47 21.45
N VAL A 328 1.72 -18.47 21.39
CA VAL A 328 1.36 -17.64 22.54
C VAL A 328 0.67 -18.47 23.63
N LYS A 329 -0.21 -19.40 23.24
CA LYS A 329 -0.93 -20.27 24.17
C LYS A 329 0.02 -21.23 24.91
N GLU A 330 0.89 -21.92 24.16
CA GLU A 330 1.78 -22.95 24.72
C GLU A 330 3.10 -22.39 25.27
N LYS A 331 3.40 -21.12 24.96
CA LYS A 331 4.59 -20.35 25.42
C LYS A 331 5.94 -21.00 25.11
N SER A 332 5.97 -22.03 24.26
CA SER A 332 7.17 -22.82 23.99
C SER A 332 7.10 -23.52 22.63
N LEU A 333 8.09 -23.27 21.76
CA LEU A 333 8.27 -24.01 20.52
C LEU A 333 8.55 -25.50 20.75
N ALA A 334 9.26 -25.84 21.82
CA ALA A 334 9.52 -27.23 22.19
C ALA A 334 8.21 -27.96 22.52
N ARG A 335 7.32 -27.27 23.25
CA ARG A 335 5.99 -27.79 23.58
C ARG A 335 5.13 -27.98 22.33
N LEU A 336 5.13 -27.03 21.40
CA LEU A 336 4.42 -27.19 20.12
C LEU A 336 4.94 -28.38 19.31
N ARG A 337 6.26 -28.62 19.33
CA ARG A 337 6.87 -29.79 18.68
C ARG A 337 6.40 -31.10 19.31
N GLU A 338 6.32 -31.17 20.64
CA GLU A 338 5.78 -32.34 21.36
C GLU A 338 4.29 -32.60 21.08
N LEU A 339 3.50 -31.53 20.96
CA LEU A 339 2.07 -31.59 20.67
C LEU A 339 1.77 -31.87 19.18
N GLY A 340 2.77 -31.80 18.30
CA GLY A 340 2.60 -31.99 16.85
C GLY A 340 2.04 -30.78 16.11
N HIS A 341 2.07 -29.60 16.72
CA HIS A 341 1.57 -28.32 16.16
C HIS A 341 2.69 -27.53 15.44
N LEU A 342 3.92 -28.06 15.42
CA LEU A 342 5.01 -27.53 14.61
C LEU A 342 5.12 -28.34 13.32
N HIS A 343 4.65 -27.78 12.22
CA HIS A 343 4.53 -28.48 10.94
C HIS A 343 5.74 -28.25 10.05
N ARG A 344 6.15 -29.28 9.31
CA ARG A 344 7.23 -29.19 8.33
C ARG A 344 6.67 -29.10 6.92
N HIS A 345 7.20 -28.13 6.18
CA HIS A 345 6.70 -27.79 4.86
C HIS A 345 7.84 -27.62 3.86
N GLY A 346 7.58 -28.06 2.62
CA GLY A 346 8.51 -27.89 1.49
C GLY A 346 8.22 -26.64 0.68
N GLU A 347 8.81 -26.56 -0.51
CA GLU A 347 8.78 -25.37 -1.38
C GLU A 347 7.38 -24.93 -1.80
N ARG A 348 6.41 -25.86 -1.85
CA ARG A 348 5.03 -25.59 -2.30
C ARG A 348 4.12 -25.03 -1.22
N TYR A 349 4.62 -24.83 0.00
CA TYR A 349 3.80 -24.26 1.06
C TYR A 349 3.56 -22.77 0.82
N GLU A 350 2.30 -22.39 0.74
CA GLU A 350 1.85 -21.02 0.73
C GLU A 350 1.82 -20.48 2.17
N VAL A 351 2.61 -19.44 2.42
CA VAL A 351 2.68 -18.81 3.74
C VAL A 351 1.33 -18.20 4.11
N GLN A 352 0.89 -18.44 5.34
CA GLN A 352 -0.35 -17.92 5.88
C GLN A 352 -0.10 -16.71 6.78
N ASP A 353 -1.11 -15.85 6.89
CA ASP A 353 -1.04 -14.69 7.77
C ASP A 353 -0.95 -15.14 9.24
N GLY A 354 0.05 -14.62 9.94
CA GLY A 354 0.35 -14.97 11.32
C GLY A 354 1.23 -16.21 11.50
N ASP A 355 1.78 -16.78 10.43
CA ASP A 355 2.74 -17.88 10.55
C ASP A 355 4.00 -17.43 11.30
N VAL A 356 4.50 -18.26 12.22
CA VAL A 356 5.83 -18.15 12.83
C VAL A 356 6.71 -19.20 12.17
N ILE A 357 7.71 -18.75 11.41
CA ILE A 357 8.46 -19.60 10.49
C ILE A 357 9.94 -19.67 10.88
N HIS A 358 10.45 -20.90 10.96
CA HIS A 358 11.87 -21.21 10.98
C HIS A 358 12.29 -21.79 9.62
N PHE A 359 13.16 -21.10 8.89
CA PHE A 359 13.64 -21.54 7.58
C PHE A 359 14.89 -22.42 7.70
N ILE A 360 14.89 -23.56 7.03
CA ILE A 360 16.02 -24.48 6.96
C ILE A 360 16.61 -24.41 5.55
N VAL A 361 17.88 -24.00 5.47
CA VAL A 361 18.63 -23.83 4.22
C VAL A 361 19.86 -24.75 4.19
N ALA A 362 20.21 -25.27 2.99
CA ALA A 362 21.30 -26.21 2.75
C ALA A 362 22.67 -25.54 2.83
#